data_AF-A0A1B6GIJ2-F1
#
_entry.id   AF-A0A1B6GIJ2-F1
#
_cell.length_a   1.000
_cell.length_b   1.000
_cell.length_c   1.000
_cell.angle_alpha   90.00
_cell.angle_beta   90.00
_cell.angle_gamma   90.00
#
_symmetry.space_group_name_H-M   'P 1'
#
loop_
_entity.id
_entity.type
_entity.pdbx_description
1 polymer ?
#
loop_
_entity_poly.entity_id
_entity_poly.type
_entity_poly.pdbx_seq_one_letter_code
_entity_poly.pdbx_strand_id
1 'polypeptide(L)'
;KTYTDELTPIQSVDEVFKVANWNEREIWDMYGVFFSNHPDLRRILTDYGFQGHPFRKDFPLSGFTEVRYDDEVKRVVFEPLELTQEFRKFDLNAPWEQFPEFRDV
;
A
#
# COMPACT_ATOMS: atom_id res chain seq x y z
N LYS A 1 2.77 -7.99 -18.69
CA LYS A 1 2.21 -8.15 -17.32
C LYS A 1 2.75 -9.45 -16.77
N THR A 2 3.34 -9.41 -15.58
CA THR A 2 3.81 -10.59 -14.85
C THR A 2 2.97 -10.72 -13.57
N TYR A 3 3.16 -11.80 -12.82
CA TYR A 3 2.52 -12.04 -11.54
C TYR A 3 3.57 -12.50 -10.53
N THR A 4 3.29 -12.30 -9.24
CA THR A 4 4.15 -12.71 -8.13
C THR A 4 3.29 -12.94 -6.89
N ASP A 5 3.79 -13.73 -5.95
CA ASP A 5 3.26 -13.81 -4.60
C ASP A 5 4.01 -12.83 -3.68
N GLU A 6 3.71 -12.86 -2.38
CA GLU A 6 4.28 -11.93 -1.40
C GLU A 6 5.74 -12.21 -1.03
N LEU A 7 6.23 -13.43 -1.28
CA LEU A 7 7.54 -13.89 -0.80
C LEU A 7 8.53 -14.14 -1.94
N THR A 8 8.04 -14.42 -3.13
CA THR A 8 8.87 -14.68 -4.31
C THR A 8 9.37 -13.35 -4.85
N PRO A 9 10.68 -13.15 -4.91
CA PRO A 9 11.25 -11.94 -5.47
C PRO A 9 11.17 -11.97 -7.01
N ILE A 10 10.96 -10.79 -7.61
CA ILE A 10 11.02 -10.60 -9.06
C ILE A 10 12.32 -9.88 -9.45
N GLN A 11 12.82 -10.10 -10.67
CA GLN A 11 14.02 -9.41 -11.14
C GLN A 11 13.74 -7.93 -11.41
N SER A 12 14.61 -7.05 -10.90
CA SER A 12 14.62 -5.62 -11.22
C SER A 12 14.91 -5.38 -12.70
N VAL A 13 14.28 -4.37 -13.27
CA VAL A 13 14.45 -3.93 -14.65
C VAL A 13 15.21 -2.59 -14.72
N ASP A 14 15.76 -2.12 -13.60
CA ASP A 14 16.56 -0.88 -13.53
C ASP A 14 17.75 -0.89 -14.51
N GLU A 15 18.36 -2.05 -14.75
CA GLU A 15 19.45 -2.20 -15.71
C GLU A 15 19.04 -1.85 -17.15
N VAL A 16 17.80 -2.18 -17.53
CA VAL A 16 17.25 -1.91 -18.86
C VAL A 16 16.65 -0.51 -18.92
N PHE A 17 15.87 -0.13 -17.90
CA PHE A 17 15.17 1.15 -17.82
C PHE A 17 15.51 1.85 -16.51
N LYS A 18 16.35 2.89 -16.57
CA LYS A 18 16.77 3.64 -15.38
C LYS A 18 15.64 4.39 -14.66
N VAL A 19 14.52 4.63 -15.35
CA VAL A 19 13.31 5.20 -14.73
C VAL A 19 12.64 4.20 -13.79
N ALA A 20 12.84 2.89 -13.99
CA ALA A 20 12.23 1.84 -13.17
C ALA A 20 12.69 1.87 -11.71
N ASN A 21 13.83 2.47 -11.39
CA ASN A 21 14.36 2.58 -10.02
C ASN A 21 13.31 3.09 -9.02
N TRP A 22 12.64 4.19 -9.35
CA TRP A 22 11.66 4.81 -8.45
C TRP A 22 10.36 4.01 -8.41
N ASN A 23 9.92 3.49 -9.55
CA ASN A 23 8.68 2.75 -9.66
C ASN A 23 8.76 1.41 -8.91
N GLU A 24 9.90 0.71 -8.98
CA GLU A 24 10.11 -0.53 -8.24
C GLU A 24 10.15 -0.28 -6.73
N ARG A 25 10.74 0.84 -6.29
CA ARG A 25 10.69 1.27 -4.88
C ARG A 25 9.28 1.63 -4.42
N GLU A 26 8.49 2.29 -5.26
CA GLU A 26 7.09 2.59 -4.98
C GLU A 26 6.27 1.31 -4.84
N ILE A 27 6.45 0.33 -5.73
CA ILE A 27 5.76 -0.96 -5.67
C ILE A 27 6.17 -1.72 -4.40
N TRP A 28 7.45 -1.69 -4.02
CA TRP A 28 7.92 -2.26 -2.76
C TRP A 28 7.23 -1.60 -1.55
N ASP A 29 7.15 -0.28 -1.53
CA ASP A 29 6.54 0.46 -0.41
C ASP A 29 5.03 0.20 -0.31
N MET A 30 4.32 0.23 -1.45
CA MET A 30 2.86 0.16 -1.50
C MET A 30 2.28 -1.27 -1.46
N TYR A 31 2.95 -2.24 -2.09
CA TYR A 31 2.47 -3.62 -2.22
C TYR A 31 3.37 -4.65 -1.53
N GLY A 32 4.63 -4.33 -1.25
CA GLY A 32 5.59 -5.25 -0.62
C GLY A 32 6.19 -6.29 -1.57
N VAL A 33 6.18 -6.03 -2.88
CA VAL A 33 6.81 -6.91 -3.87
C VAL A 33 8.31 -6.67 -3.87
N PHE A 34 9.10 -7.71 -3.60
CA PHE A 34 10.56 -7.60 -3.54
C PHE A 34 11.19 -7.68 -4.93
N PHE A 35 12.10 -6.76 -5.23
CA PHE A 35 12.87 -6.72 -6.48
C PHE A 35 14.32 -7.15 -6.24
N SER A 36 14.73 -8.30 -6.77
CA SER A 36 16.12 -8.76 -6.74
C SER A 36 16.99 -7.96 -7.71
N ASN A 37 18.25 -7.72 -7.34
CA ASN A 37 19.24 -6.93 -8.09
C ASN A 37 18.94 -5.42 -8.22
N HIS A 38 17.98 -4.90 -7.44
CA HIS A 38 17.76 -3.45 -7.35
C HIS A 38 18.87 -2.76 -6.52
N PRO A 39 19.41 -1.61 -6.93
CA PRO A 39 20.55 -0.97 -6.24
C PRO A 39 20.23 -0.38 -4.85
N ASP A 40 19.03 0.20 -4.65
CA ASP A 40 18.59 0.79 -3.37
C ASP A 40 17.08 0.56 -3.16
N LEU A 41 16.71 -0.63 -2.68
CA LEU A 41 15.31 -0.95 -2.39
C LEU A 41 14.94 -0.52 -0.97
N ARG A 42 14.30 0.64 -0.86
CA ARG A 42 13.76 1.18 0.40
C ARG A 42 12.50 2.00 0.13
N ARG A 43 11.77 2.27 1.22
CA ARG A 43 10.54 3.08 1.23
C ARG A 43 10.76 4.47 0.64
N ILE A 44 9.70 5.06 0.11
CA ILE A 44 9.77 6.36 -0.58
C ILE A 44 8.55 7.26 -0.35
N LEU A 45 7.35 6.68 -0.21
CA LEU A 45 6.10 7.41 0.01
C LEU A 45 5.63 7.32 1.46
N THR A 46 5.82 6.17 2.12
CA THR A 46 5.39 6.00 3.52
C THR A 46 6.30 6.70 4.50
N ASP A 47 5.77 6.97 5.70
CA ASP A 47 6.58 7.46 6.81
C ASP A 47 7.68 6.46 7.18
N TYR A 48 8.78 6.97 7.74
CA TYR A 48 9.99 6.20 8.02
C TYR A 48 9.75 5.01 8.94
N GLY A 49 8.85 5.15 9.92
CA GLY A 49 8.48 4.12 10.89
C GLY A 49 7.22 3.32 10.54
N PHE A 50 6.63 3.55 9.37
CA PHE A 50 5.35 2.96 9.00
C PHE A 50 5.42 1.43 8.98
N GLN A 51 4.34 0.73 9.35
CA GLN A 51 4.30 -0.74 9.30
C GLN A 51 3.17 -1.20 8.39
N GLY A 52 3.50 -2.08 7.44
CA GLY A 52 2.58 -2.59 6.43
C GLY A 52 2.75 -1.92 5.06
N HIS A 53 1.93 -2.39 4.10
CA HIS A 53 1.93 -1.99 2.70
C HIS A 53 0.54 -1.46 2.31
N PRO A 54 0.36 -0.13 2.14
CA PRO A 54 -0.95 0.51 2.11
C PRO A 54 -1.92 0.06 1.01
N PHE A 55 -1.43 -0.35 -0.15
CA PHE A 55 -2.28 -0.68 -1.30
C PHE A 55 -2.61 -2.17 -1.41
N ARG A 56 -2.20 -2.97 -0.42
CA ARG A 56 -2.74 -4.32 -0.28
C ARG A 56 -4.23 -4.25 0.10
N LYS A 57 -5.02 -5.20 -0.40
CA LYS A 57 -6.48 -5.17 -0.27
C LYS A 57 -6.99 -5.47 1.14
N ASP A 58 -6.15 -6.06 1.98
CA ASP A 58 -6.36 -6.33 3.39
C ASP A 58 -6.06 -5.11 4.29
N PHE A 59 -5.31 -4.13 3.80
CA PHE A 59 -4.96 -2.94 4.58
C PHE A 59 -6.17 -2.00 4.74
N PRO A 60 -6.49 -1.54 5.97
CA PRO A 60 -7.62 -0.64 6.20
C PRO A 60 -7.34 0.77 5.66
N LEU A 61 -8.36 1.45 5.13
CA LEU A 61 -8.22 2.79 4.55
C LEU A 61 -7.61 3.82 5.52
N SER A 62 -7.99 3.75 6.80
CA SER A 62 -7.52 4.68 7.82
C SER A 62 -6.16 4.30 8.42
N GLY A 63 -5.62 3.12 8.10
CA GLY A 63 -4.43 2.58 8.74
C GLY A 63 -4.67 2.13 10.19
N PHE A 64 -3.58 1.92 10.92
CA PHE A 64 -3.59 1.40 12.29
C PHE A 64 -3.19 2.43 13.35
N THR A 65 -2.50 3.49 12.95
CA THR A 65 -1.89 4.47 13.85
C THR A 65 -2.26 5.88 13.43
N GLU A 66 -2.48 6.73 14.43
CA GLU A 66 -2.59 8.17 14.27
C GLU A 66 -1.46 8.89 14.99
N VAL A 67 -1.39 10.20 14.74
CA VAL A 67 -0.29 11.05 15.20
C VAL A 67 -0.87 12.24 15.96
N ARG A 68 -0.45 12.42 17.22
CA ARG A 68 -0.76 13.60 18.03
C ARG A 68 0.48 14.21 18.66
N TYR A 69 0.41 15.50 18.97
CA TYR A 69 1.45 16.15 19.80
C TYR A 69 1.15 15.89 21.28
N ASP A 70 2.17 15.45 22.02
CA ASP A 70 2.11 15.28 23.46
C ASP A 70 2.93 16.38 24.15
N ASP A 71 2.30 17.19 24.99
CA ASP A 71 2.96 18.29 25.70
C ASP A 71 3.82 17.80 26.87
N GLU A 72 3.49 16.66 27.50
CA GLU A 72 4.27 16.11 28.60
C GLU A 72 5.66 15.68 28.12
N VAL A 73 5.70 15.04 26.94
CA VAL A 73 6.94 14.54 26.32
C VAL A 73 7.52 15.56 25.31
N LYS A 74 6.79 16.65 25.03
CA LYS A 74 7.13 17.69 24.05
C LYS A 74 7.53 17.15 22.67
N ARG A 75 6.82 16.11 22.22
CA ARG A 75 7.10 15.46 20.94
C ARG A 75 5.84 14.92 20.30
N VAL A 76 5.94 14.62 19.02
CA VAL A 76 4.94 13.90 18.26
C VAL A 76 4.97 12.41 18.66
N VAL A 77 3.82 11.86 19.01
CA VAL A 77 3.64 10.45 19.41
C VAL A 77 2.74 9.73 18.41
N PHE A 78 3.01 8.43 18.22
CA PHE A 78 2.19 7.53 17.41
C PHE A 78 1.32 6.69 18.36
N GLU A 79 0.02 6.71 18.15
CA GLU A 79 -0.96 5.98 18.96
C GLU A 79 -1.88 5.13 18.09
N PRO A 80 -2.53 4.09 18.64
CA PRO A 80 -3.58 3.37 17.93
C PRO A 80 -4.68 4.33 17.46
N LEU A 81 -5.19 4.11 16.25
CA LEU A 81 -6.20 4.96 15.63
C LEU A 81 -7.51 4.99 16.44
N GLU A 82 -8.01 6.20 16.74
CA GLU A 82 -9.33 6.40 17.34
C GLU A 82 -10.13 7.46 16.54
N LEU A 83 -11.08 7.00 15.74
CA LEU A 83 -11.91 7.90 14.94
C LEU A 83 -13.15 8.36 15.73
N THR A 84 -13.38 9.67 15.79
CA THR A 84 -14.61 10.25 16.34
C THR A 84 -15.86 9.83 15.54
N GLN A 85 -15.70 9.58 14.24
CA GLN A 85 -16.69 9.01 13.36
C GLN A 85 -16.08 7.91 12.50
N GLU A 86 -16.70 6.74 12.50
CA GLU A 86 -16.27 5.61 11.69
C GLU A 86 -16.49 5.83 10.19
N PHE A 87 -15.66 5.17 9.37
CA PHE A 87 -15.84 5.16 7.92
C PHE A 87 -17.12 4.41 7.53
N ARG A 88 -18.05 5.09 6.86
CA ARG A 88 -19.30 4.50 6.39
C ARG A 88 -19.13 3.89 5.01
N LYS A 89 -19.07 2.56 4.96
CA LYS A 89 -19.09 1.80 3.70
C LYS A 89 -20.51 1.74 3.15
N PHE A 90 -20.73 2.36 1.99
CA PHE A 90 -21.97 2.23 1.24
C PHE A 90 -21.85 1.12 0.21
N ASP A 91 -22.82 0.21 0.18
CA ASP A 91 -22.97 -0.74 -0.92
C ASP A 91 -23.78 -0.09 -2.03
N LEU A 92 -23.09 0.35 -3.08
CA LEU A 92 -23.68 1.03 -4.22
C LEU A 92 -23.92 0.09 -5.40
N ASN A 93 -23.60 -1.20 -5.25
CA ASN A 93 -23.74 -2.16 -6.33
C ASN A 93 -25.22 -2.35 -6.68
N ALA A 94 -25.53 -2.22 -7.96
CA ALA A 94 -26.86 -2.54 -8.45
C ALA A 94 -27.06 -4.07 -8.41
N PRO A 95 -28.25 -4.55 -8.01
CA PRO A 95 -28.54 -5.99 -8.03
C PRO A 95 -28.72 -6.54 -9.46
N TRP A 96 -28.81 -5.66 -10.46
CA TRP A 96 -29.04 -6.01 -11.85
C TRP A 96 -27.72 -6.06 -12.63
N GLU A 97 -27.58 -7.09 -13.46
CA GLU A 97 -26.48 -7.22 -14.41
C GLU A 97 -26.48 -6.03 -15.38
N GLN A 98 -25.38 -5.27 -15.42
CA GLN A 98 -25.25 -4.10 -16.28
C GLN A 98 -24.72 -4.44 -17.67
N PHE A 99 -23.87 -5.46 -17.77
CA PHE A 99 -23.13 -5.78 -19.00
C PHE A 99 -23.22 -7.28 -19.34
N PRO A 100 -24.22 -7.70 -20.13
CA PRO A 100 -24.43 -9.11 -20.50
C PRO A 100 -23.27 -9.77 -21.27
N GLU A 101 -22.43 -8.97 -21.94
CA GLU A 101 -21.29 -9.47 -22.73
C GLU A 101 -20.15 -10.04 -21.87
N PHE A 102 -20.05 -9.62 -20.59
CA PHE A 102 -19.01 -10.05 -19.66
C PHE A 102 -19.53 -11.03 -18.61
N ARG A 103 -20.62 -11.72 -18.92
CA ARG A 103 -21.17 -12.74 -18.04
C ARG A 103 -20.26 -13.97 -18.06
N ASP A 104 -19.65 -14.26 -16.92
CA ASP A 104 -18.97 -15.55 -16.72
C ASP A 104 -20.03 -16.67 -16.79
N VAL A 105 -19.87 -17.59 -17.74
CA VAL A 105 -20.75 -18.76 -17.97
C VAL A 105 -20.32 -19.93 -17.09
#